data_AF-T0YT62-F1
#
_entry.id   AF-T0YT62-F1
#
_cell.length_a   1.000
_cell.length_b   1.000
_cell.length_c   1.000
_cell.angle_alpha   90.00
_cell.angle_beta   90.00
_cell.angle_gamma   90.00
#
_symmetry.space_group_name_H-M   'P 1'
#
loop_
_entity.id
_entity.type
_entity.pdbx_description
1 polymer ?
#
loop_
_entity_poly.entity_id
_entity_poly.type
_entity_poly.pdbx_seq_one_letter_code
_entity_poly.pdbx_strand_id
1 'polypeptide(L)' 'ESVNALFKTELYRNPAVLATVGGHWKGLDDLEIATCAWVSWFNEDRLHGELNDRTPSEVEVDYAEQSRAHAA' A
#
# COMPACT_ATOMS: atom_id res chain seq x y z
N GLU A 1 -13.05 -1.72 -1.99
CA GLU A 1 -12.87 -0.66 -0.97
C GLU A 1 -12.50 0.68 -1.62
N SER A 2 -12.61 1.82 -0.93
CA SER A 2 -12.11 3.09 -1.46
C SER A 2 -10.66 3.32 -0.99
N VAL A 3 -9.73 3.52 -1.94
CA VAL A 3 -8.32 3.83 -1.65
C VAL A 3 -8.17 4.99 -0.66
N ASN A 4 -8.96 6.05 -0.81
CA ASN A 4 -8.94 7.20 0.10
C ASN A 4 -9.44 6.84 1.52
N ALA A 5 -10.41 5.93 1.65
CA ALA A 5 -10.87 5.47 2.95
C ALA A 5 -9.80 4.59 3.64
N LEU A 6 -9.10 3.76 2.87
CA LEU A 6 -7.97 2.95 3.33
C LEU A 6 -6.81 3.83 3.77
N PHE A 7 -6.35 4.74 2.92
CA PHE A 7 -5.30 5.72 3.26
C PHE A 7 -5.59 6.42 4.60
N LYS A 8 -6.82 6.89 4.79
CA LYS A 8 -7.20 7.59 6.02
C LYS A 8 -7.20 6.68 7.25
N THR A 9 -7.47 5.39 7.09
CA THR A 9 -7.62 4.43 8.18
C THR A 9 -6.31 3.73 8.51
N GLU A 10 -5.54 3.36 7.49
CA GLU A 10 -4.29 2.60 7.58
C GLU A 10 -3.07 3.48 7.81
N LEU A 11 -3.08 4.74 7.34
CA LEU A 11 -2.01 5.71 7.56
C LEU A 11 -2.47 6.85 8.48
N TYR A 12 -3.37 7.72 8.00
CA TYR A 12 -3.61 9.02 8.61
C TYR A 12 -4.10 8.95 10.07
N ARG A 13 -4.98 8.00 10.38
CA ARG A 13 -5.57 7.80 11.72
C ARG A 13 -5.06 6.57 12.46
N ASN A 14 -4.14 5.80 11.88
CA ASN A 14 -3.74 4.52 12.44
C ASN A 14 -2.88 4.73 13.70
N PRO A 15 -3.32 4.33 14.91
CA PRO A 15 -2.56 4.54 16.13
C PRO A 15 -1.19 3.86 16.12
N ALA A 16 -1.07 2.70 15.45
CA ALA A 16 0.20 1.99 15.33
C ALA A 16 1.21 2.80 14.51
N VAL A 17 0.78 3.36 13.37
CA VAL A 17 1.62 4.24 12.54
C VAL A 17 1.97 5.52 13.30
N LEU A 18 0.99 6.16 13.92
CA LEU A 18 1.21 7.39 14.70
C LEU A 18 2.22 7.16 15.83
N ALA A 19 2.21 5.99 16.48
CA ALA A 19 3.21 5.65 17.48
C ALA A 19 4.64 5.57 16.90
N THR A 20 4.81 5.11 15.66
CA THR A 20 6.14 5.04 15.01
C THR A 20 6.72 6.41 14.67
N VAL A 21 5.88 7.42 14.43
CA VAL A 21 6.30 8.78 14.07
C VAL A 21 6.28 9.76 15.26
N GLY A 22 6.04 9.26 16.48
CA GLY A 22 6.08 10.05 17.71
C GLY A 22 4.79 10.82 18.00
N GLY A 23 3.65 10.37 17.49
CA GLY A 23 2.32 10.93 17.74
C GLY A 23 1.64 11.44 16.48
N HIS A 24 0.92 12.56 16.61
CA HIS A 24 0.24 13.19 15.47
C HIS A 24 1.25 13.80 14.49
N TRP A 25 0.87 13.85 13.21
CA TRP A 25 1.62 14.53 12.14
C TRP A 25 1.92 15.98 12.52
N LYS A 26 3.19 16.40 12.45
CA LYS A 26 3.59 17.76 12.87
C LYS A 26 3.51 18.78 11.74
N GLY A 27 3.47 18.30 10.49
CA GLY A 27 3.42 19.14 9.29
C GLY A 27 3.22 18.32 8.02
N LEU A 28 3.26 19.02 6.88
CA LEU A 28 3.10 18.41 5.57
C LEU A 28 4.26 17.46 5.24
N ASP A 29 5.50 17.84 5.53
CA ASP A 29 6.70 17.06 5.24
C ASP A 29 6.65 15.65 5.86
N ASP A 30 6.21 15.53 7.12
CA ASP A 30 6.04 14.23 7.80
C ASP A 30 5.01 13.36 7.06
N LEU A 31 3.92 13.98 6.62
CA LEU A 31 2.83 13.29 5.95
C LEU A 31 3.22 12.88 4.53
N GLU A 32 4.01 13.70 3.82
CA GLU A 32 4.52 13.38 2.48
C GLU A 32 5.42 12.15 2.51
N ILE A 33 6.38 12.09 3.44
CA ILE A 33 7.27 10.93 3.61
C ILE A 33 6.44 9.68 3.95
N ALA A 34 5.51 9.80 4.90
CA ALA A 34 4.64 8.68 5.28
C ALA A 34 3.72 8.24 4.13
N THR A 35 3.25 9.17 3.30
CA THR A 35 2.45 8.87 2.12
C THR A 35 3.27 8.11 1.09
N CYS A 36 4.52 8.52 0.82
CA CYS A 36 5.42 7.78 -0.07
C CYS A 36 5.63 6.33 0.41
N ALA A 37 5.87 6.14 1.71
CA ALA A 37 6.01 4.81 2.30
C ALA A 37 4.72 4.00 2.19
N TRP A 38 3.56 4.61 2.48
CA TRP A 38 2.26 3.95 2.37
C TRP A 38 1.93 3.56 0.93
N VAL A 39 2.22 4.41 -0.06
CA VAL A 39 1.99 4.10 -1.48
C VAL A 39 2.86 2.93 -1.94
N SER A 40 4.14 2.92 -1.55
CA SER A 40 5.05 1.81 -1.84
C SER A 40 4.50 0.50 -1.26
N TRP A 41 4.13 0.50 0.02
CA TRP A 41 3.57 -0.69 0.67
C TRP A 41 2.22 -1.10 0.06
N PHE A 42 1.33 -0.14 -0.24
CA PHE A 42 0.01 -0.39 -0.80
C PHE A 42 0.08 -1.09 -2.17
N ASN A 43 1.04 -0.69 -3.00
CA ASN A 43 1.21 -1.20 -4.36
C ASN A 43 2.07 -2.47 -4.44
N GLU A 44 2.89 -2.77 -3.43
CA GLU A 44 3.79 -3.93 -3.50
C GLU A 44 3.41 -5.02 -2.50
N ASP A 45 3.18 -4.66 -1.23
CA ASP A 45 3.17 -5.61 -0.11
C ASP A 45 1.82 -5.73 0.62
N ARG A 46 0.89 -4.80 0.40
CA ARG A 46 -0.43 -4.82 1.06
C ARG A 46 -1.27 -5.98 0.51
N LEU A 47 -1.88 -6.76 1.40
CA LEU A 47 -2.88 -7.74 0.98
C LEU A 47 -4.18 -7.05 0.54
N HIS A 48 -4.70 -7.42 -0.62
CA HIS A 48 -5.96 -6.91 -1.13
C HIS A 48 -7.00 -8.02 -1.22
N GLY A 49 -8.16 -7.84 -0.59
CA GLY A 49 -9.27 -8.79 -0.69
C GLY A 49 -9.75 -9.00 -2.13
N GLU A 50 -9.71 -7.94 -2.96
CA GLU A 50 -10.04 -8.02 -4.40
C GLU A 50 -9.03 -8.89 -5.19
N LEU A 51 -7.82 -9.11 -4.66
CA LEU A 51 -6.79 -9.97 -5.22
C LEU A 51 -6.78 -11.36 -4.55
N ASN A 52 -7.85 -11.74 -3.85
CA ASN A 52 -7.95 -12.97 -3.05
C ASN A 52 -6.90 -13.03 -1.93
N ASP A 53 -6.76 -11.94 -1.18
CA ASP A 53 -5.78 -11.81 -0.10
C ASP A 53 -4.33 -12.05 -0.55
N ARG A 54 -4.01 -11.62 -1.77
CA ARG A 54 -2.66 -11.57 -2.34
C ARG A 54 -2.15 -10.13 -2.37
N THR A 55 -0.83 -10.00 -2.45
CA THR A 55 -0.18 -8.73 -2.73
C THR A 55 -0.27 -8.39 -4.21
N PRO A 56 -0.25 -7.10 -4.61
CA PRO A 56 -0.23 -6.76 -6.03
C PRO A 56 1.06 -7.22 -6.70
N SER A 57 2.20 -7.20 -6.00
CA SER A 57 3.47 -7.68 -6.56
C SER A 57 3.39 -9.15 -6.98
N GLU A 58 2.78 -10.02 -6.16
CA GLU A 58 2.54 -11.42 -6.53
C GLU A 58 1.64 -11.56 -7.77
N VAL A 59 0.61 -10.72 -7.89
CA VAL A 59 -0.31 -10.75 -9.05
C VAL A 59 0.37 -10.27 -10.32
N GLU A 60 1.19 -9.22 -10.23
CA GLU A 60 1.96 -8.70 -11.36
C GLU A 60 3.01 -9.68 -11.84
N VAL A 61 3.67 -10.42 -10.93
CA VAL A 61 4.61 -11.50 -11.29
C VAL A 61 3.90 -12.60 -12.08
N ASP A 62 2.79 -13.13 -11.57
CA ASP A 62 2.01 -14.16 -12.27
C ASP A 62 1.55 -13.67 -13.66
N TYR A 63 1.07 -12.43 -13.73
CA TYR A 63 0.63 -11.82 -14.98
C TYR A 63 1.78 -11.70 -15.99
N ALA A 64 2.96 -11.26 -15.54
CA ALA A 64 4.14 -11.16 -16.37
C ALA A 64 4.60 -12.52 -16.90
N GLU A 65 4.55 -13.58 -16.08
CA GLU A 65 4.87 -14.94 -16.51
C GLU A 65 3.88 -15.47 -17.56
N GLN A 66 2.58 -15.28 -17.34
CA GLN A 66 1.53 -15.67 -18.30
C GLN A 66 1.64 -14.91 -19.62
N SER A 67 1.88 -13.61 -19.56
CA SER A 67 2.06 -12.75 -20.74
C SER A 67 3.27 -13.18 -21.57
N ARG A 68 4.40 -13.50 -20.91
CA ARG A 68 5.59 -14.03 -21.58
C ARG A 68 5.35 -15.39 -22.22
N ALA A 69 4.59 -16.28 -21.57
CA ALA A 69 4.23 -17.58 -22.13
C ALA A 69 3.30 -17.47 -23.34
N HIS A 70 2.38 -16.50 -23.36
CA HIS A 70 1.48 -16.26 -24.49
C HIS A 70 2.17 -15.59 -25.69
N ALA A 71 3.26 -14.86 -25.45
CA ALA A 71 4.04 -14.20 -26.49
C ALA A 71 5.10 -15.10 -27.16
N ALA A 72 5.33 -16.31 -26.63
CA ALA A 72 6.30 -17.30 -27.12
C ALA A 72 5.62 -18.35 -28.02
#